data_AF-A0A7V9QY99-F1
#
_entry.id   AF-A0A7V9QY99-F1
#
_cell.length_a   1.000
_cell.length_b   1.000
_cell.length_c   1.000
_cell.angle_alpha   90.00
_cell.angle_beta   90.00
_cell.angle_gamma   90.00
#
_symmetry.space_group_name_H-M   'P 1'
#
loop_
_entity.id
_entity.type
_entity.pdbx_description
1 polymer ?
#
loop_
_entity_poly.entity_id
_entity_poly.type
_entity_poly.pdbx_seq_one_letter_code
_entity_poly.pdbx_strand_id
1 'polypeptide(L)'
;MSGEARREWATRAVGDGNATVSKAFRSPAFLRSRAEAEQLVHDASALRQLADRVDAIDVRGSSLELVNDRLSAAVALTRTLADQLDAGTVGGEESLAMTGADAARQRLLIAGLHYLVTPDDLIPDFKAGGYVDDAVLLSCVFGMASVELAAFPGGELEI
;
A
#
# COMPACT_ATOMS: atom_id res chain seq x y z
N MET A 1 6.32 -27.22 -24.25
CA MET A 1 7.24 -26.16 -23.77
C MET A 1 8.36 -26.78 -22.95
N SER A 2 9.61 -26.58 -23.38
CA SER A 2 10.81 -27.01 -22.65
C SER A 2 10.94 -26.27 -21.31
N GLY A 3 11.55 -26.90 -20.29
CA GLY A 3 11.83 -26.28 -18.99
C GLY A 3 12.74 -25.06 -19.06
N GLU A 4 13.51 -24.92 -20.14
CA GLU A 4 14.40 -23.79 -20.41
C GLU A 4 13.60 -22.55 -20.86
N ALA A 5 12.61 -22.74 -21.72
CA ALA A 5 11.68 -21.69 -22.14
C ALA A 5 10.83 -21.14 -20.97
N ARG A 6 10.54 -21.97 -19.95
CA ARG A 6 9.85 -21.52 -18.72
C ARG A 6 10.74 -20.65 -17.83
N ARG A 7 12.04 -20.96 -17.72
CA ARG A 7 13.00 -20.14 -16.94
C ARG A 7 13.30 -18.82 -17.62
N GLU A 8 13.44 -18.83 -18.94
CA GLU A 8 13.68 -17.60 -19.71
C GLU A 8 12.47 -16.66 -19.68
N TRP A 9 11.25 -17.21 -19.78
CA TRP A 9 10.01 -16.44 -19.59
C TRP A 9 9.89 -15.85 -18.18
N ALA A 10 10.14 -16.65 -17.14
CA ALA A 10 10.08 -16.17 -15.75
C ALA A 10 11.12 -15.07 -15.46
N THR A 11 12.32 -15.18 -16.04
CA THR A 11 13.38 -14.19 -15.84
C THR A 11 13.07 -12.87 -16.56
N ARG A 12 12.48 -12.93 -17.77
CA ARG A 12 11.98 -11.74 -18.48
C ARG A 12 10.81 -11.09 -17.74
N ALA A 13 9.83 -11.87 -17.28
CA ALA A 13 8.68 -11.34 -16.55
C ALA A 13 9.09 -10.63 -15.25
N VAL A 14 10.11 -11.16 -14.54
CA VAL A 14 10.70 -10.52 -13.35
C VAL A 14 11.49 -9.25 -13.72
N GLY A 15 12.22 -9.27 -14.84
CA GLY A 15 12.97 -8.10 -15.33
C GLY A 15 12.07 -6.94 -15.78
N ASP A 16 11.03 -7.24 -16.54
CA ASP A 16 10.04 -6.25 -17.00
C ASP A 16 9.20 -5.72 -15.84
N GLY A 17 8.83 -6.58 -14.88
CA GLY A 17 8.16 -6.17 -13.65
C GLY A 17 8.98 -5.18 -12.81
N ASN A 18 10.30 -5.39 -12.70
CA ASN A 18 11.17 -4.50 -11.93
C ASN A 18 11.33 -3.11 -12.59
N ALA A 19 11.37 -3.05 -13.93
CA ALA A 19 11.40 -1.78 -14.67
C ALA A 19 10.08 -1.00 -14.51
N THR A 20 8.93 -1.69 -14.58
CA THR A 20 7.60 -1.09 -14.38
C THR A 20 7.44 -0.53 -12.97
N VAL A 21 7.80 -1.32 -11.95
CA VAL A 21 7.79 -0.87 -10.54
C VAL A 21 8.73 0.33 -10.37
N SER A 22 9.96 0.25 -10.86
CA SER A 22 10.92 1.36 -10.78
C SER A 22 10.41 2.64 -11.44
N LYS A 23 9.67 2.52 -12.54
CA LYS A 23 9.04 3.64 -13.23
C LYS A 23 7.89 4.23 -12.40
N ALA A 24 7.01 3.38 -11.85
CA ALA A 24 5.89 3.82 -11.02
C ALA A 24 6.36 4.54 -9.75
N PHE A 25 7.40 4.03 -9.08
CA PHE A 25 7.99 4.69 -7.90
C PHE A 25 8.64 6.06 -8.20
N ARG A 26 8.98 6.31 -9.47
CA ARG A 26 9.55 7.57 -9.95
C ARG A 26 8.51 8.45 -10.64
N SER A 27 7.26 8.02 -10.71
CA SER A 27 6.20 8.81 -11.34
C SER A 27 5.94 10.07 -10.50
N PRO A 28 5.61 11.21 -11.14
CA PRO A 28 5.24 12.42 -10.40
C PRO A 28 4.08 12.19 -9.43
N ALA A 29 3.10 11.35 -9.80
CA ALA A 29 1.95 11.03 -8.96
C ALA A 29 2.34 10.26 -7.69
N PHE A 30 3.23 9.27 -7.80
CA PHE A 30 3.71 8.55 -6.62
C PHE A 30 4.62 9.41 -5.76
N LEU A 31 5.47 10.26 -6.37
CA LEU A 31 6.31 11.20 -5.61
C LEU A 31 5.47 12.22 -4.83
N ARG A 32 4.36 12.72 -5.39
CA ARG A 32 3.39 13.55 -4.65
C ARG A 32 2.80 12.77 -3.48
N SER A 33 2.33 11.55 -3.72
CA SER A 33 1.77 10.70 -2.66
C SER A 33 2.79 10.38 -1.56
N ARG A 34 4.07 10.24 -1.89
CA ARG A 34 5.15 10.10 -0.90
C ARG A 34 5.33 11.36 -0.05
N ALA A 35 5.30 12.55 -0.66
CA ALA A 35 5.40 13.81 0.06
C ALA A 35 4.19 14.02 0.98
N GLU A 36 2.98 13.73 0.49
CA GLU A 36 1.75 13.79 1.30
C GLU A 36 1.78 12.80 2.47
N ALA A 37 2.29 11.59 2.25
CA ALA A 37 2.43 10.59 3.31
C ALA A 37 3.30 11.06 4.48
N GLU A 38 4.26 11.97 4.26
CA GLU A 38 5.06 12.56 5.36
C GLU A 38 4.19 13.41 6.29
N GLN A 39 3.13 14.04 5.79
CA GLN A 39 2.21 14.83 6.59
C GLN A 39 1.10 13.95 7.19
N LEU A 40 0.55 13.03 6.38
CA LEU A 40 -0.56 12.16 6.79
C LEU A 40 -0.23 11.33 8.02
N VAL A 41 0.99 10.82 8.16
CA VAL A 41 1.40 10.02 9.34
C VAL A 41 1.37 10.80 10.66
N HIS A 42 1.11 12.10 10.63
CA HIS A 42 0.99 12.97 11.80
C HIS A 42 -0.43 13.50 12.02
N ASP A 43 -1.41 13.07 11.21
CA ASP A 43 -2.81 13.51 11.31
C ASP A 43 -3.75 12.31 11.38
N ALA A 44 -4.27 12.05 12.59
CA ALA A 44 -5.18 10.93 12.85
C ALA A 44 -6.48 11.01 12.05
N SER A 45 -7.02 12.22 11.83
CA SER A 45 -8.24 12.39 11.04
C SER A 45 -7.99 12.06 9.57
N ALA A 46 -6.87 12.55 9.04
CA ALA A 46 -6.49 12.30 7.65
C ALA A 46 -6.18 10.82 7.37
N LEU A 47 -5.55 10.10 8.32
CA LEU A 47 -5.33 8.66 8.21
C LEU A 47 -6.65 7.87 8.17
N ARG A 48 -7.64 8.23 8.99
CA ARG A 48 -8.97 7.59 8.94
C ARG A 48 -9.68 7.85 7.62
N GLN A 49 -9.66 9.09 7.14
CA GLN A 49 -10.22 9.44 5.83
C GLN A 49 -9.51 8.71 4.68
N LEU A 50 -8.21 8.48 4.78
CA LEU A 50 -7.48 7.66 3.82
C LEU A 50 -7.95 6.19 3.87
N ALA A 51 -7.99 5.59 5.07
CA ALA A 51 -8.47 4.24 5.27
C ALA A 51 -9.89 4.04 4.70
N ASP A 52 -10.82 4.95 4.99
CA ASP A 52 -12.20 4.87 4.52
C ASP A 52 -12.33 5.01 3.00
N ARG A 53 -11.49 5.85 2.37
CA ARG A 53 -11.44 5.96 0.91
C ARG A 53 -10.92 4.69 0.25
N VAL A 54 -9.92 4.03 0.83
CA VAL A 54 -9.40 2.75 0.33
C VAL A 54 -10.45 1.64 0.49
N ASP A 55 -11.11 1.59 1.65
CA ASP A 55 -12.16 0.61 1.97
C ASP A 55 -13.38 0.72 1.04
N ALA A 56 -13.63 1.92 0.49
CA ALA A 56 -14.70 2.18 -0.46
C ALA A 56 -14.41 1.70 -1.89
N ILE A 57 -13.19 1.25 -2.20
CA ILE A 57 -12.83 0.75 -3.54
C ILE A 57 -13.43 -0.64 -3.73
N ASP A 58 -14.26 -0.81 -4.77
CA ASP A 58 -14.73 -2.15 -5.16
C ASP A 58 -13.61 -2.92 -5.85
N VAL A 59 -12.95 -3.78 -5.09
CA VAL A 59 -11.82 -4.60 -5.57
C VAL A 59 -12.26 -5.79 -6.43
N ARG A 60 -13.54 -6.18 -6.38
CA ARG A 60 -14.04 -7.42 -7.00
C ARG A 60 -13.93 -7.39 -8.51
N GLY A 61 -13.33 -8.43 -9.09
CA GLY A 61 -13.14 -8.53 -10.53
C GLY A 61 -12.09 -7.57 -11.09
N SER A 62 -11.26 -6.98 -10.23
CA SER A 62 -10.15 -6.09 -10.60
C SER A 62 -8.80 -6.73 -10.27
N SER A 63 -7.70 -6.14 -10.77
CA SER A 63 -6.36 -6.59 -10.41
C SER A 63 -6.01 -6.40 -8.93
N LEU A 64 -6.75 -5.55 -8.20
CA LEU A 64 -6.55 -5.35 -6.76
C LEU A 64 -6.98 -6.57 -5.94
N GLU A 65 -7.83 -7.44 -6.49
CA GLU A 65 -8.23 -8.69 -5.83
C GLU A 65 -7.01 -9.55 -5.45
N LEU A 66 -5.94 -9.49 -6.25
CA LEU A 66 -4.67 -10.19 -6.00
C LEU A 66 -3.92 -9.70 -4.74
N VAL A 67 -4.22 -8.50 -4.28
CA VAL A 67 -3.59 -7.89 -3.09
C VAL A 67 -4.60 -7.55 -2.00
N ASN A 68 -5.85 -8.00 -2.12
CA ASN A 68 -6.95 -7.57 -1.25
C ASN A 68 -6.69 -7.86 0.24
N ASP A 69 -6.15 -9.02 0.58
CA ASP A 69 -5.85 -9.36 1.98
C ASP A 69 -4.82 -8.40 2.58
N ARG A 70 -3.79 -8.06 1.80
CA ARG A 70 -2.75 -7.12 2.22
C ARG A 70 -3.26 -5.68 2.24
N LEU A 71 -4.17 -5.34 1.33
CA LEU A 71 -4.84 -4.04 1.31
C LEU A 71 -5.69 -3.88 2.58
N SER A 72 -6.46 -4.91 2.94
CA SER A 72 -7.26 -4.95 4.18
C SER A 72 -6.37 -4.82 5.43
N ALA A 73 -5.25 -5.52 5.46
CA ALA A 73 -4.24 -5.40 6.51
C ALA A 73 -3.65 -3.98 6.59
N ALA A 74 -3.35 -3.36 5.45
CA ALA A 74 -2.83 -2.01 5.37
C ALA A 74 -3.85 -0.96 5.85
N VAL A 75 -5.14 -1.15 5.55
CA VAL A 75 -6.24 -0.33 6.07
C VAL A 75 -6.35 -0.47 7.59
N ALA A 76 -6.29 -1.69 8.12
CA ALA A 76 -6.33 -1.94 9.56
C ALA A 76 -5.15 -1.28 10.29
N LEU A 77 -3.92 -1.45 9.78
CA LEU A 77 -2.73 -0.78 10.29
C LEU A 77 -2.89 0.74 10.28
N THR A 78 -3.43 1.31 9.19
CA THR A 78 -3.66 2.76 9.07
C THR A 78 -4.63 3.28 10.14
N ARG A 79 -5.70 2.52 10.43
CA ARG A 79 -6.64 2.84 11.52
C ARG A 79 -5.94 2.75 12.89
N THR A 80 -5.15 1.69 13.14
CA THR A 80 -4.35 1.57 14.38
C THR A 80 -3.39 2.74 14.55
N LEU A 81 -2.72 3.21 13.49
CA LEU A 81 -1.84 4.37 13.56
C LEU A 81 -2.62 5.64 13.95
N ALA A 82 -3.81 5.85 13.39
CA ALA A 82 -4.66 6.97 13.77
C ALA A 82 -5.07 6.91 15.25
N ASP A 83 -5.43 5.72 15.74
CA ASP A 83 -5.79 5.53 17.16
C ASP A 83 -4.60 5.75 18.10
N GLN A 84 -3.40 5.33 17.68
CA GLN A 84 -2.16 5.59 18.42
C GLN A 84 -1.81 7.08 18.47
N LEU A 85 -2.02 7.83 17.38
CA LEU A 85 -1.83 9.28 17.38
C LEU A 85 -2.76 9.96 18.37
N ASP A 86 -4.05 9.61 18.35
CA ASP A 86 -5.03 10.17 19.30
C ASP A 86 -4.69 9.79 20.75
N ALA A 87 -4.33 8.53 21.00
CA ALA A 87 -3.92 8.05 22.33
C ALA A 87 -2.63 8.71 22.82
N GLY A 88 -1.65 8.94 21.95
CA GLY A 88 -0.41 9.65 22.23
C GLY A 88 -0.60 11.13 22.53
N THR A 89 -1.71 11.75 22.07
CA THR A 89 -2.16 13.06 22.54
C THR A 89 -2.74 13.05 23.95
N VAL A 90 -3.16 11.88 24.45
CA VAL A 90 -3.90 11.74 25.73
C VAL A 90 -3.05 11.11 26.84
N GLY A 91 -1.98 10.38 26.51
CA GLY A 91 -1.09 9.75 27.50
C GLY A 91 0.36 9.75 27.04
N GLY A 92 1.19 10.59 27.65
CA GLY A 92 2.63 10.50 27.52
C GLY A 92 3.16 9.21 28.12
N GLU A 93 4.25 8.71 27.54
CA GLU A 93 5.14 7.67 28.10
C GLU A 93 4.69 6.21 27.91
N GLU A 94 4.63 5.74 26.66
CA GLU A 94 5.12 4.38 26.29
C GLU A 94 5.25 4.23 24.76
N SER A 95 5.97 5.14 24.11
CA SER A 95 6.37 4.94 22.71
C SER A 95 7.61 4.06 22.70
N LEU A 96 7.42 2.74 22.64
CA LEU A 96 8.48 1.81 22.24
C LEU A 96 9.10 2.39 20.97
N ALA A 97 10.38 2.74 21.05
CA ALA A 97 11.08 3.55 20.06
C ALA A 97 11.02 2.88 18.68
N MET A 98 10.03 3.28 17.90
CA MET A 98 9.89 2.89 16.51
C MET A 98 11.18 3.22 15.78
N THR A 99 11.82 2.24 15.16
CA THR A 99 13.09 2.50 14.50
C THR A 99 12.85 3.41 13.30
N GLY A 100 13.88 4.16 12.88
CA GLY A 100 13.76 5.00 11.68
C GLY A 100 13.37 4.21 10.42
N ALA A 101 13.71 2.92 10.38
CA ALA A 101 13.34 2.02 9.30
C ALA A 101 11.84 1.65 9.32
N ASP A 102 11.26 1.43 10.50
CA ASP A 102 9.84 1.13 10.67
C ASP A 102 9.00 2.35 10.25
N ALA A 103 9.40 3.55 10.70
CA ALA A 103 8.76 4.80 10.32
C ALA A 103 8.84 5.06 8.79
N ALA A 104 9.94 4.68 8.14
CA ALA A 104 10.07 4.79 6.69
C ALA A 104 9.14 3.82 5.94
N ARG A 105 9.01 2.58 6.42
CA ARG A 105 8.10 1.58 5.82
C ARG A 105 6.64 1.96 6.00
N GLN A 106 6.26 2.49 7.16
CA GLN A 106 4.92 3.03 7.39
C GLN A 106 4.59 4.17 6.43
N ARG A 107 5.48 5.17 6.30
CA ARG A 107 5.28 6.26 5.31
C ARG A 107 5.15 5.74 3.89
N LEU A 108 5.93 4.70 3.53
CA LEU A 108 5.83 4.10 2.21
C LEU A 108 4.48 3.41 1.99
N LEU A 109 3.96 2.71 2.99
CA LEU A 109 2.64 2.10 2.96
C LEU A 109 1.54 3.15 2.80
N ILE A 110 1.58 4.21 3.62
CA ILE A 110 0.63 5.34 3.51
C ILE A 110 0.72 6.01 2.15
N ALA A 111 1.92 6.17 1.58
CA ALA A 111 2.10 6.69 0.23
C ALA A 111 1.46 5.80 -0.84
N GLY A 112 1.58 4.48 -0.72
CA GLY A 112 0.92 3.52 -1.61
C GLY A 112 -0.60 3.59 -1.54
N LEU A 113 -1.17 3.66 -0.34
CA LEU A 113 -2.60 3.82 -0.15
C LEU A 113 -3.11 5.17 -0.67
N HIS A 114 -2.37 6.25 -0.39
CA HIS A 114 -2.71 7.58 -0.88
C HIS A 114 -2.69 7.63 -2.40
N TYR A 115 -1.66 7.05 -3.02
CA TYR A 115 -1.56 6.94 -4.47
C TYR A 115 -2.79 6.26 -5.08
N LEU A 116 -3.22 5.12 -4.50
CA LEU A 116 -4.38 4.37 -4.96
C LEU A 116 -5.69 5.18 -4.99
N VAL A 117 -5.91 6.06 -4.00
CA VAL A 117 -7.16 6.84 -3.88
C VAL A 117 -7.07 8.25 -4.47
N THR A 118 -5.91 8.65 -4.99
CA THR A 118 -5.72 9.99 -5.55
C THR A 118 -5.93 9.93 -7.06
N PRO A 119 -6.93 10.65 -7.61
CA PRO A 119 -7.34 10.56 -9.01
C PRO A 119 -6.37 11.27 -9.99
N ASP A 120 -5.10 11.44 -9.62
CA ASP A 120 -4.14 12.32 -10.29
C ASP A 120 -3.37 11.64 -11.43
N ASP A 121 -3.80 10.46 -11.87
CA ASP A 121 -3.19 9.78 -13.01
C ASP A 121 -4.00 9.94 -14.32
N LEU A 122 -3.23 10.20 -15.37
CA LEU A 122 -3.62 10.51 -16.74
C LEU A 122 -4.02 9.27 -17.54
N ILE A 123 -4.35 8.17 -16.86
CA ILE A 123 -4.84 6.93 -17.44
C ILE A 123 -6.23 6.68 -16.84
N PRO A 124 -7.31 6.66 -17.64
CA PRO A 124 -8.64 6.51 -17.11
C PRO A 124 -8.85 5.06 -16.64
N ASP A 125 -8.53 4.80 -15.38
CA ASP A 125 -8.64 3.48 -14.73
C ASP A 125 -10.07 3.14 -14.30
N PHE A 126 -11.04 4.02 -14.57
CA PHE A 126 -12.48 3.73 -14.51
C PHE A 126 -12.97 2.84 -15.68
N LYS A 127 -12.08 2.04 -16.29
CA LYS A 127 -12.44 0.98 -17.25
C LYS A 127 -12.20 -0.38 -16.59
N ALA A 128 -13.05 -1.35 -16.93
CA ALA A 128 -12.89 -2.74 -16.52
C ALA A 128 -11.48 -3.25 -16.91
N GLY A 129 -10.56 -3.30 -15.92
CA GLY A 129 -9.14 -3.65 -16.08
C GLY A 129 -8.10 -2.60 -15.61
N GLY A 130 -8.51 -1.44 -15.07
CA GLY A 130 -7.63 -0.28 -14.83
C GLY A 130 -6.54 -0.38 -13.75
N TYR A 131 -6.66 -1.25 -12.74
CA TYR A 131 -5.74 -1.22 -11.58
C TYR A 131 -4.49 -2.10 -11.68
N VAL A 132 -4.05 -2.48 -12.88
CA VAL A 132 -2.90 -3.41 -13.03
C VAL A 132 -1.63 -2.79 -12.48
N ASP A 133 -1.34 -1.54 -12.86
CA ASP A 133 -0.13 -0.85 -12.42
C ASP A 133 -0.18 -0.55 -10.91
N ASP A 134 -1.35 -0.22 -10.38
CA ASP A 134 -1.58 -0.03 -8.94
C ASP A 134 -1.37 -1.32 -8.15
N ALA A 135 -1.92 -2.44 -8.62
CA ALA A 135 -1.77 -3.73 -7.96
C ALA A 135 -0.28 -4.17 -7.93
N VAL A 136 0.47 -3.88 -8.99
CA VAL A 136 1.91 -4.17 -9.06
C VAL A 136 2.69 -3.28 -8.08
N LEU A 137 2.41 -1.97 -8.06
CA LEU A 137 3.05 -1.04 -7.13
C LEU A 137 2.74 -1.42 -5.67
N LEU A 138 1.46 -1.67 -5.35
CA LEU A 138 1.02 -2.08 -4.03
C LEU A 138 1.62 -3.41 -3.60
N SER A 139 1.74 -4.38 -4.51
CA SER A 139 2.43 -5.64 -4.23
C SER A 139 3.87 -5.41 -3.77
N CYS A 140 4.60 -4.48 -4.42
CA CYS A 140 5.95 -4.12 -4.01
C CYS A 140 5.98 -3.36 -2.68
N VAL A 141 5.08 -2.38 -2.48
CA VAL A 141 4.96 -1.65 -1.21
C VAL A 141 4.68 -2.60 -0.05
N PHE A 142 3.71 -3.49 -0.19
CA PHE A 142 3.35 -4.47 0.83
C PHE A 142 4.45 -5.51 1.05
N GLY A 143 5.18 -5.91 0.01
CA GLY A 143 6.36 -6.75 0.16
C GLY A 143 7.44 -6.09 1.02
N MET A 144 7.68 -4.80 0.81
CA MET A 144 8.62 -4.01 1.62
C MET A 144 8.14 -3.80 3.05
N ALA A 145 6.83 -3.68 3.28
CA ALA A 145 6.20 -3.50 4.60
C ALA A 145 5.64 -4.81 5.21
N SER A 146 6.16 -5.96 4.79
CA SER A 146 5.59 -7.27 5.14
C SER A 146 5.64 -7.58 6.64
N VAL A 147 6.65 -7.06 7.35
CA VAL A 147 6.78 -7.23 8.81
C VAL A 147 5.66 -6.50 9.55
N GLU A 148 5.35 -5.27 9.13
CA GLU A 148 4.27 -4.46 9.71
C GLU A 148 2.91 -5.10 9.46
N LEU A 149 2.70 -5.62 8.24
CA LEU A 149 1.43 -6.23 7.84
C LEU A 149 1.19 -7.61 8.47
N ALA A 150 2.24 -8.32 8.88
CA ALA A 150 2.10 -9.65 9.49
C ALA A 150 1.29 -9.65 10.80
N ALA A 151 1.21 -8.51 11.49
CA ALA A 151 0.39 -8.33 12.69
C ALA A 151 -1.12 -8.18 12.40
N PHE A 152 -1.49 -8.01 11.13
CA PHE A 152 -2.86 -7.76 10.68
C PHE A 152 -3.21 -8.81 9.61
N PRO A 153 -3.55 -10.05 10.01
CA PRO A 153 -3.96 -11.05 9.04
C PRO A 153 -5.20 -10.54 8.28
N GLY A 154 -5.10 -10.48 6.94
CA GLY A 154 -6.25 -10.25 6.06
C GLY A 154 -7.29 -11.30 6.38
N GLY A 155 -8.48 -10.85 6.79
CA GLY A 155 -9.37 -11.64 7.63
C GLY A 155 -9.80 -12.98 7.05
N GLU A 156 -9.66 -14.02 7.87
CA GLU A 156 -10.72 -14.97 8.19
C GLU A 156 -10.65 -15.24 9.70
N LEU A 157 -11.44 -14.48 10.48
CA LEU A 157 -11.98 -14.98 11.74
C LEU A 157 -13.43 -15.34 11.43
N GLU A 158 -13.64 -16.53 10.86
CA GLU A 158 -14.91 -17.22 11.04
C GLU A 158 -15.05 -17.57 12.52
N ILE A 159 -16.17 -17.15 13.10
CA ILE A 159 -16.64 -17.58 14.43
C ILE A 159 -17.40 -18.89 14.26
#